data_AF-A0AAV7U643-F1
#
_entry.id   AF-A0AAV7U643-F1
#
_cell.length_a   1.000
_cell.length_b   1.000
_cell.length_c   1.000
_cell.angle_alpha   90.00
_cell.angle_beta   90.00
_cell.angle_gamma   90.00
#
_symmetry.space_group_name_H-M   'P 1'
#
loop_
_entity.id
_entity.type
_entity.pdbx_description
1 polymer ?
#
loop_
_entity_poly.entity_id
_entity_poly.type
_entity_poly.pdbx_seq_one_letter_code
_entity_poly.pdbx_strand_id
1 'polypeptide(L)' 'PEDLDKPKAHTFKVKTFKKVKLCSICKQVIAREGSICKVCQLSCHRKCEAK' A
#
# COMPACT_ATOMS: atom_id res chain seq x y z
N PRO A 1 -3.30 20.96 23.52
CA PRO A 1 -2.29 19.90 23.31
C PRO A 1 -2.73 18.99 22.15
N GLU A 2 -2.34 19.30 20.91
CA GLU A 2 -1.13 18.72 20.29
C GLU A 2 -1.26 17.19 20.38
N ASP A 3 -1.85 16.52 19.38
CA ASP A 3 -1.16 16.08 18.16
C ASP A 3 -2.08 16.18 16.91
N LEU A 4 -2.05 17.33 16.25
CA LEU A 4 -2.02 17.38 14.79
C LEU A 4 -0.68 16.74 14.35
N ASP A 5 -0.62 16.16 13.16
CA ASP A 5 0.62 15.61 12.55
C ASP A 5 1.03 14.18 12.94
N LYS A 6 0.06 13.25 13.01
CA LYS A 6 0.39 11.96 12.38
C LYS A 6 0.44 12.24 10.89
N PRO A 7 1.56 12.01 10.16
CA PRO A 7 1.55 12.15 8.71
C PRO A 7 0.33 11.38 8.22
N LYS A 8 -0.35 11.84 7.16
CA LYS A 8 -1.41 11.08 6.48
C LYS A 8 -0.81 9.75 6.02
N ALA A 9 -0.64 8.85 6.98
CA ALA A 9 0.06 7.60 6.85
C ALA A 9 -0.95 6.79 6.12
N HIS A 10 -0.68 6.62 4.83
CA HIS A 10 -1.44 5.77 3.97
C HIS A 10 -1.77 4.49 4.74
N THR A 11 -3.04 4.30 5.07
CA THR A 11 -3.46 3.15 5.88
C THR A 11 -3.48 1.96 4.95
N PHE A 12 -2.31 1.36 4.78
CA PHE A 12 -2.16 0.18 3.97
C PHE A 12 -2.73 -1.02 4.71
N LYS A 13 -3.54 -1.81 3.98
CA LYS A 13 -4.02 -3.09 4.46
C LYS A 13 -3.49 -4.16 3.53
N VAL A 14 -2.79 -5.14 4.12
CA VAL A 14 -2.36 -6.33 3.41
C VAL A 14 -3.59 -7.12 2.98
N LYS A 15 -3.66 -7.45 1.70
CA LYS A 15 -4.66 -8.33 1.13
C LYS A 15 -4.07 -9.15 0.01
N THR A 16 -4.59 -10.36 -0.14
CA THR A 16 -4.30 -11.20 -1.29
C THR A 16 -5.14 -10.71 -2.47
N PHE A 17 -4.48 -10.27 -3.53
CA PHE A 17 -5.17 -9.82 -4.73
C PHE A 17 -5.52 -11.03 -5.58
N LYS A 18 -6.81 -11.24 -5.87
CA LYS A 18 -7.27 -12.28 -6.80
C LYS A 18 -6.79 -12.06 -8.24
N LYS A 19 -6.51 -10.80 -8.59
CA LYS A 19 -5.96 -10.39 -9.88
C LYS A 19 -4.60 -9.74 -9.67
N VAL A 20 -3.69 -10.00 -10.59
CA VAL A 20 -2.39 -9.34 -10.62
C VAL A 20 -2.56 -7.82 -10.71
N LYS A 21 -1.88 -7.09 -9.82
CA LYS A 21 -1.90 -5.62 -9.75
C LYS A 21 -0.49 -5.09 -9.97
N LEU A 22 -0.33 -3.92 -10.58
CA LEU A 22 0.99 -3.28 -10.64
C LEU A 22 1.29 -2.56 -9.33
N CYS A 23 2.50 -2.69 -8.82
CA CYS A 23 2.98 -1.95 -7.65
C CYS A 23 3.35 -0.54 -8.07
N SER A 24 2.76 0.47 -7.43
CA SER A 24 3.06 1.88 -7.74
C SER A 24 4.49 2.32 -7.37
N ILE A 25 5.19 1.55 -6.52
CA ILE A 25 6.52 1.91 -6.01
C ILE A 25 7.63 1.36 -6.90
N CYS A 26 7.67 0.04 -7.11
CA CYS A 26 8.69 -0.61 -7.95
C CYS A 26 8.23 -0.88 -9.38
N LYS A 27 6.98 -0.52 -9.73
CA LYS A 27 6.36 -0.78 -11.04
C LYS A 27 6.31 -2.26 -11.44
N GLN A 28 6.48 -3.18 -10.48
CA GLN A 28 6.41 -4.63 -10.72
C GLN A 28 5.06 -5.21 -10.37
N VAL A 29 4.77 -6.41 -10.88
CA VAL A 29 3.50 -7.11 -10.65
C VAL A 29 3.42 -7.66 -9.21
N ILE A 30 2.31 -7.39 -8.54
CA ILE A 30 1.88 -7.97 -7.27
C ILE A 30 1.19 -9.29 -7.61
N ALA A 31 1.92 -10.39 -7.49
CA ALA A 31 1.47 -11.70 -7.96
C ALA A 31 0.43 -12.37 -7.03
N ARG A 32 0.52 -12.14 -5.71
CA ARG A 32 -0.37 -12.79 -4.73
C ARG A 32 -0.74 -11.85 -3.59
N GLU A 33 0.24 -11.43 -2.80
CA GLU A 33 0.00 -10.59 -1.63
C GLU A 33 0.63 -9.21 -1.82
N GLY A 34 -0.13 -8.18 -1.48
CA GLY A 34 0.41 -6.84 -1.35
C GLY A 34 -0.42 -5.98 -0.40
N SER A 35 0.00 -4.74 -0.31
CA SER A 35 -0.60 -3.70 0.50
C SER A 35 -1.47 -2.81 -0.38
N ILE A 36 -2.64 -2.41 0.13
CA ILE A 36 -3.43 -1.36 -0.50
C ILE A 36 -3.90 -0.32 0.50
N CYS A 37 -3.65 0.94 0.16
CA CYS A 37 -4.07 2.11 0.91
C CYS A 37 -5.60 2.18 0.93
N LYS A 38 -6.22 2.19 2.12
CA LYS A 38 -7.68 2.30 2.25
C LYS A 38 -8.24 3.64 1.78
N VAL A 39 -7.41 4.69 1.84
CA VAL A 39 -7.82 6.07 1.51
C VAL A 39 -7.70 6.33 0.01
N CYS A 40 -6.52 6.02 -0.54
CA CYS A 40 -6.10 6.39 -1.88
C CYS A 40 -6.10 5.22 -2.87
N GLN A 41 -6.41 4.01 -2.42
CA GLN A 41 -6.40 2.77 -3.21
C GLN A 41 -5.06 2.44 -3.90
N LEU A 42 -3.97 3.10 -3.51
CA LEU A 42 -2.61 2.82 -3.94
C LEU A 42 -2.26 1.36 -3.63
N SER A 43 -1.92 0.58 -4.65
CA SER A 43 -1.57 -0.84 -4.53
C SER A 43 -0.07 -1.01 -4.64
N CYS A 44 0.55 -1.65 -3.66
CA CYS A 44 2.01 -1.83 -3.58
C CYS A 44 2.33 -3.22 -3.03
N HIS A 45 3.57 -3.69 -3.18
CA HIS A 45 3.99 -4.86 -2.41
C HIS A 45 4.10 -4.50 -0.94
N ARG A 46 3.93 -5.48 -0.05
CA ARG A 46 4.12 -5.30 1.39
C ARG A 46 5.53 -4.81 1.73
N LYS A 47 6.53 -5.30 0.99
CA LYS A 47 7.93 -4.84 1.06
C LYS A 47 8.18 -3.45 0.46
N CYS A 48 7.28 -2.97 -0.39
CA CYS A 48 7.36 -1.65 -0.99
C CYS A 48 6.60 -0.59 -0.18
N GLU A 49 5.78 -0.98 0.80
CA GLU A 49 5.10 -0.06 1.72
C GLU A 49 6.09 0.80 2.52
N ALA A 50 7.27 0.26 2.79
CA ALA A 50 8.35 0.93 3.51
C ALA A 50 9.37 1.62 2.59
N LYS A 51 9.13 1.64 1.26
CA LYS A 51 9.97 2.33 0.27
C LYS A 51 9.32 3.63 -0.14
#